data_AF-H6BDR0-F1
#
_entry.id   AF-H6BDR0-F1
#
_cell.length_a   1.000
_cell.length_b   1.000
_cell.length_c   1.000
_cell.angle_alpha   90.00
_cell.angle_beta   90.00
_cell.angle_gamma   90.00
#
_symmetry.space_group_name_H-M   'P 1'
#
loop_
_entity.id
_entity.type
_entity.pdbx_description
1 polymer ?
#
loop_
_entity_poly.entity_id
_entity_poly.type
_entity_poly.pdbx_seq_one_letter_code
_entity_poly.pdbx_strand_id
1 'polypeptide(L)'
;QSSVTAAVQQLNADPRRAAEFEVVGYLVEELRDVDTYAAFCDDVAAANVFIGSLIFVEELALKVRDAVAQHRDRMDAVLVFPSMPEVMRLNKLGSFSMAQLGQSKSPFFQLFKRNKKDSSGFADSMLKLVRTLPKVLK
;
A
#
# COMPACT_ATOMS: atom_id res chain seq x y z
N GLN A 1 12.47 -0.29 5.00
CA GLN A 1 13.03 -1.42 4.23
C GLN A 1 13.75 -2.40 5.15
N SER A 2 14.80 -1.98 5.87
CA SER A 2 15.58 -2.87 6.78
C SER A 2 14.74 -3.66 7.78
N SER A 3 13.73 -3.04 8.41
CA SER A 3 12.84 -3.73 9.37
C SER A 3 12.02 -4.86 8.73
N VAL A 4 11.57 -4.69 7.48
CA VAL A 4 10.79 -5.73 6.77
C VAL A 4 11.71 -6.89 6.39
N THR A 5 12.90 -6.58 5.87
CA THR A 5 13.93 -7.58 5.58
C THR A 5 14.31 -8.37 6.83
N ALA A 6 14.55 -7.70 7.95
CA ALA A 6 14.86 -8.34 9.22
C ALA A 6 13.72 -9.25 9.71
N ALA A 7 12.46 -8.79 9.58
CA ALA A 7 11.30 -9.60 9.94
C ALA A 7 11.19 -10.87 9.08
N VAL A 8 11.38 -10.75 7.76
CA VAL A 8 11.36 -11.89 6.84
C VAL A 8 12.49 -12.87 7.14
N GLN A 9 13.71 -12.36 7.37
CA GLN A 9 14.84 -13.19 7.77
C GLN A 9 14.57 -13.93 9.08
N GLN A 10 13.98 -13.26 10.07
CA GLN A 10 13.62 -13.86 11.35
C GLN A 10 12.54 -14.95 11.18
N LEU A 11 11.52 -14.71 10.37
CA LEU A 11 10.48 -15.70 10.08
C LEU A 11 11.05 -16.92 9.36
N ASN A 12 11.93 -16.69 8.38
CA ASN A 12 12.60 -17.76 7.65
C ASN A 12 13.61 -18.50 8.53
N ALA A 13 14.18 -17.88 9.56
CA ALA A 13 15.11 -18.53 10.47
C ALA A 13 14.41 -19.45 11.50
N ASP A 14 13.09 -19.33 11.74
CA ASP A 14 12.39 -20.20 12.70
C ASP A 14 12.33 -21.65 12.16
N PRO A 15 12.91 -22.64 12.87
CA PRO A 15 12.85 -24.05 12.46
C PRO A 15 11.43 -24.62 12.38
N ARG A 16 10.45 -23.96 13.02
CA ARG A 16 9.03 -24.36 13.02
C ARG A 16 8.21 -23.60 11.96
N ARG A 17 8.88 -22.89 11.04
CA ARG A 17 8.19 -22.10 10.02
C ARG A 17 7.24 -22.98 9.20
N ALA A 18 6.02 -22.49 9.03
CA ALA A 18 5.01 -23.14 8.20
C ALA A 18 5.11 -22.74 6.71
N ALA A 19 5.84 -21.67 6.42
CA ALA A 19 6.02 -21.11 5.08
C ALA A 19 7.39 -20.43 4.96
N GLU A 20 7.82 -20.24 3.72
CA GLU A 20 8.97 -19.41 3.36
C GLU A 20 8.47 -18.08 2.80
N PHE A 21 9.18 -17.01 3.14
CA PHE A 21 8.81 -15.65 2.75
C PHE A 21 9.93 -15.04 1.91
N GLU A 22 9.55 -14.49 0.76
CA GLU A 22 10.42 -13.68 -0.07
C GLU A 22 9.99 -12.21 0.04
N VAL A 23 10.97 -11.31 0.04
CA VAL A 23 10.71 -9.86 0.01
C VAL A 23 11.65 -9.19 -0.97
N VAL A 24 11.05 -8.50 -1.94
CA VAL A 24 11.74 -7.56 -2.82
C VAL A 24 11.21 -6.16 -2.52
N GLY A 25 12.09 -5.16 -2.56
CA GLY A 25 11.74 -3.81 -2.17
C GLY A 25 12.51 -2.78 -2.98
N TYR A 26 11.79 -1.73 -3.35
CA TYR A 26 12.28 -0.63 -4.17
C TYR A 26 12.05 0.68 -3.43
N LEU A 27 12.99 1.62 -3.52
CA LEU A 27 12.70 3.01 -3.21
C LEU A 27 11.91 3.59 -4.38
N VAL A 28 10.87 4.39 -4.07
CA VAL A 28 9.98 4.91 -5.12
C VAL A 28 10.74 5.67 -6.21
N GLU A 29 11.79 6.40 -5.85
CA GLU A 29 12.63 7.14 -6.80
C GLU A 29 13.42 6.24 -7.76
N GLU A 30 13.73 5.00 -7.37
CA GLU A 30 14.43 4.03 -8.25
C GLU A 30 13.54 3.65 -9.44
N LEU A 31 12.21 3.75 -9.32
CA LEU A 31 11.25 3.45 -10.40
C LEU A 31 11.26 4.49 -11.54
N ARG A 32 12.12 5.52 -11.45
CA ARG A 32 12.44 6.39 -12.59
C ARG A 32 13.28 5.65 -13.62
N ASP A 33 14.18 4.79 -13.17
CA ASP A 33 15.01 3.96 -14.02
C ASP A 33 14.16 2.90 -14.73
N VAL A 34 14.45 2.68 -16.01
CA VAL A 34 13.62 1.83 -16.88
C VAL A 34 13.80 0.36 -16.53
N ASP A 35 15.03 -0.06 -16.24
CA ASP A 35 15.35 -1.45 -15.93
C ASP A 35 14.80 -1.83 -14.55
N THR A 36 14.96 -0.92 -13.58
CA THR A 36 14.37 -1.07 -12.24
C THR A 36 12.85 -1.13 -12.30
N TYR A 37 12.21 -0.29 -13.14
CA TYR A 37 10.77 -0.34 -13.31
C TYR A 37 10.30 -1.65 -13.98
N ALA A 38 11.06 -2.20 -14.93
CA ALA A 38 10.76 -3.49 -15.55
C ALA A 38 10.83 -4.62 -14.52
N ALA A 39 11.91 -4.69 -13.73
CA ALA A 39 12.05 -5.66 -12.65
C ALA A 39 10.91 -5.53 -11.61
N PHE A 40 10.54 -4.30 -11.25
CA PHE A 40 9.40 -4.04 -10.39
C PHE A 40 8.09 -4.60 -10.98
N CYS A 41 7.84 -4.44 -12.28
CA CYS A 41 6.63 -4.99 -12.92
C CYS A 41 6.60 -6.52 -12.85
N ASP A 42 7.74 -7.18 -13.08
CA ASP A 42 7.85 -8.63 -13.02
C ASP A 42 7.61 -9.14 -11.58
N ASP A 43 8.17 -8.46 -10.58
CA ASP A 43 7.95 -8.81 -9.17
C ASP A 43 6.49 -8.61 -8.75
N VAL A 44 5.86 -7.52 -9.19
CA VAL A 44 4.41 -7.28 -8.97
C VAL A 44 3.58 -8.37 -9.62
N ALA A 45 3.97 -8.85 -10.81
CA ALA A 45 3.29 -9.94 -11.50
C ALA A 45 3.38 -11.26 -10.72
N ALA A 46 4.47 -11.52 -10.01
CA ALA A 46 4.68 -12.71 -9.20
C ALA A 46 4.12 -12.59 -7.75
N ALA A 47 4.07 -11.39 -7.18
CA ALA A 47 3.82 -11.18 -5.76
C ALA A 47 2.43 -11.65 -5.28
N ASN A 48 2.36 -12.19 -4.06
CA ASN A 48 1.11 -12.47 -3.33
C ASN A 48 0.56 -11.23 -2.62
N VAL A 49 1.45 -10.43 -2.04
CA VAL A 49 1.12 -9.27 -1.23
C VAL A 49 1.92 -8.07 -1.71
N PHE A 50 1.23 -6.96 -1.98
CA PHE A 50 1.87 -5.68 -2.28
C PHE A 50 1.81 -4.75 -1.06
N ILE A 51 2.92 -4.09 -0.74
CA ILE A 51 2.98 -3.06 0.30
C ILE A 51 3.55 -1.77 -0.29
N GLY A 52 2.75 -0.70 -0.29
CA GLY A 52 3.16 0.66 -0.66
C GLY A 52 3.06 1.61 0.53
N SER A 53 4.00 2.55 0.65
CA SER A 53 3.98 3.55 1.73
C SER A 53 4.71 4.82 1.31
N LEU A 54 4.20 5.99 1.72
CA LEU A 54 4.80 7.31 1.52
C LEU A 54 5.10 7.66 0.04
N ILE A 55 4.26 7.20 -0.89
CA ILE A 55 4.40 7.49 -2.32
C ILE A 55 3.69 8.81 -2.63
N PHE A 56 4.45 9.92 -2.73
CA PHE A 56 3.91 11.28 -2.90
C PHE A 56 4.30 11.99 -4.20
N VAL A 57 5.05 11.32 -5.08
CA VAL A 57 5.44 11.86 -6.38
C VAL A 57 4.44 11.40 -7.43
N GLU A 58 3.74 12.33 -8.08
CA GLU A 58 2.63 12.05 -8.98
C GLU A 58 3.00 11.11 -10.13
N GLU A 59 4.09 11.40 -10.85
CA GLU A 59 4.58 10.55 -11.93
C GLU A 59 4.78 9.08 -11.49
N LEU A 60 5.43 8.89 -10.35
CA LEU A 60 5.76 7.57 -9.81
C LEU A 60 4.53 6.88 -9.20
N ALA A 61 3.62 7.64 -8.61
CA ALA A 61 2.34 7.15 -8.12
C ALA A 61 1.49 6.57 -9.26
N LEU A 62 1.48 7.24 -10.41
CA LEU A 62 0.78 6.75 -11.60
C LEU A 62 1.42 5.46 -12.13
N LYS A 63 2.76 5.40 -12.23
CA LYS A 63 3.49 4.17 -12.61
C LYS A 63 3.17 2.99 -11.69
N VAL A 64 3.28 3.18 -10.37
CA VAL A 64 2.96 2.15 -9.38
C VAL A 64 1.51 1.70 -9.49
N ARG A 65 0.57 2.65 -9.66
CA ARG A 65 -0.84 2.33 -9.88
C ARG A 65 -1.02 1.43 -11.10
N ASP A 66 -0.41 1.78 -12.22
CA ASP A 66 -0.61 1.06 -13.48
C ASP A 66 -0.06 -0.36 -13.43
N ALA A 67 1.11 -0.56 -12.81
CA ALA A 67 1.66 -1.90 -12.60
C ALA A 67 0.79 -2.73 -11.64
N VAL A 68 0.45 -2.19 -10.46
CA VAL A 68 -0.27 -2.96 -9.43
C VAL A 68 -1.73 -3.22 -9.83
N ALA A 69 -2.39 -2.30 -10.53
CA ALA A 69 -3.78 -2.46 -10.95
C ALA A 69 -4.01 -3.69 -11.84
N GLN A 70 -3.01 -4.07 -12.66
CA GLN A 70 -3.09 -5.26 -13.52
C GLN A 70 -3.16 -6.57 -12.75
N HIS A 71 -2.59 -6.60 -11.54
CA HIS A 71 -2.45 -7.81 -10.73
C HIS A 71 -3.24 -7.76 -9.41
N ARG A 72 -3.88 -6.62 -9.10
CA ARG A 72 -4.62 -6.36 -7.86
C ARG A 72 -5.64 -7.45 -7.53
N ASP A 73 -6.38 -7.94 -8.52
CA ASP A 73 -7.45 -8.91 -8.26
C ASP A 73 -6.91 -10.32 -7.99
N ARG A 74 -5.73 -10.65 -8.53
CA ARG A 74 -5.00 -11.90 -8.23
C ARG A 74 -4.36 -11.88 -6.84
N MET A 75 -3.77 -10.75 -6.44
CA MET A 75 -3.06 -10.61 -5.16
C MET A 75 -3.96 -10.89 -3.96
N ASP A 76 -3.43 -11.58 -2.96
CA ASP A 76 -4.15 -11.89 -1.71
C ASP A 76 -4.44 -10.62 -0.91
N ALA A 77 -3.48 -9.69 -0.90
CA ALA A 77 -3.64 -8.39 -0.26
C ALA A 77 -2.84 -7.29 -0.97
N VAL A 78 -3.41 -6.08 -0.98
CA VAL A 78 -2.75 -4.86 -1.43
C VAL A 78 -2.87 -3.84 -0.30
N LEU A 79 -1.75 -3.51 0.32
CA LEU A 79 -1.65 -2.64 1.49
C LEU A 79 -0.92 -1.36 1.12
N VAL A 80 -1.67 -0.29 0.93
CA VAL A 80 -1.13 1.04 0.66
C VAL A 80 -1.35 1.93 1.87
N PHE A 81 -0.29 2.09 2.64
CA PHE A 81 -0.16 3.11 3.67
C PHE A 81 -0.16 4.50 3.02
N PRO A 82 -0.46 5.56 3.79
CA PRO A 82 -0.91 6.79 3.18
C PRO A 82 0.14 7.38 2.23
N SER A 83 -0.37 7.68 1.05
CA SER A 83 0.34 7.95 -0.21
C SER A 83 -0.61 8.80 -1.08
N MET A 84 -0.29 9.05 -2.34
CA MET A 84 -1.21 9.71 -3.26
C MET A 84 -2.54 8.93 -3.43
N PRO A 85 -3.68 9.62 -3.61
CA PRO A 85 -4.99 9.00 -3.75
C PRO A 85 -5.07 7.88 -4.81
N GLU A 86 -4.32 8.05 -5.89
CA GLU A 86 -4.22 7.13 -7.03
C GLU A 86 -3.76 5.75 -6.58
N VAL A 87 -2.75 5.69 -5.71
CA VAL A 87 -2.20 4.45 -5.16
C VAL A 87 -3.05 3.96 -3.99
N MET A 88 -3.55 4.87 -3.13
CA MET A 88 -4.38 4.49 -1.98
C MET A 88 -5.66 3.74 -2.36
N ARG A 89 -6.23 4.00 -3.53
CA ARG A 89 -7.41 3.30 -4.05
C ARG A 89 -7.16 1.82 -4.36
N LEU A 90 -5.90 1.41 -4.53
CA LEU A 90 -5.53 0.03 -4.81
C LEU A 90 -5.71 -0.88 -3.59
N ASN A 91 -5.82 -0.32 -2.38
CA ASN A 91 -6.01 -1.07 -1.15
C ASN A 91 -7.07 -2.17 -1.28
N LYS A 92 -6.70 -3.39 -0.89
CA LYS A 92 -7.50 -4.60 -0.95
C LYS A 92 -7.10 -5.51 0.20
N LEU A 93 -8.06 -5.87 1.06
CA LEU A 93 -7.85 -6.89 2.09
C LEU A 93 -9.13 -7.72 2.23
N GLY A 94 -9.14 -8.91 1.64
CA GLY A 94 -10.37 -9.71 1.53
C GLY A 94 -11.48 -8.97 0.79
N SER A 95 -12.69 -8.94 1.37
CA SER A 95 -13.82 -8.18 0.82
C SER A 95 -13.73 -6.67 1.06
N PHE A 96 -12.78 -6.22 1.90
CA PHE A 96 -12.58 -4.79 2.16
C PHE A 96 -11.81 -4.14 1.00
N SER A 97 -12.48 -3.23 0.29
CA SER A 97 -11.89 -2.39 -0.75
C SER A 97 -12.22 -0.93 -0.51
N MET A 98 -11.24 -0.04 -0.70
CA MET A 98 -11.46 1.41 -0.67
C MET A 98 -12.43 1.91 -1.75
N ALA A 99 -12.82 1.09 -2.74
CA ALA A 99 -13.90 1.42 -3.67
C ALA A 99 -15.26 1.57 -2.97
N GLN A 100 -15.50 0.82 -1.88
CA GLN A 100 -16.73 0.94 -1.08
C GLN A 100 -16.80 2.23 -0.25
N LEU A 101 -15.68 2.96 -0.11
CA LEU A 101 -15.65 4.29 0.51
C LEU A 101 -16.12 5.40 -0.45
N GLY A 102 -16.36 5.07 -1.73
CA GLY A 102 -16.84 5.99 -2.77
C GLY A 102 -18.36 6.16 -2.81
N GLN A 103 -19.15 5.34 -2.09
CA GLN A 103 -20.56 5.64 -1.89
C GLN A 103 -20.69 6.79 -0.87
N SER A 104 -21.41 7.83 -1.26
CA SER A 104 -21.35 9.22 -0.79
C SER A 104 -21.75 9.48 0.68
N LYS A 105 -21.63 8.51 1.58
CA LYS A 105 -22.01 8.59 2.99
C LYS A 105 -20.89 8.23 3.98
N SER A 106 -19.65 8.09 3.52
CA SER A 106 -18.53 7.76 4.41
C SER A 106 -17.91 9.01 5.07
N PRO A 107 -17.83 9.10 6.41
CA PRO A 107 -17.21 10.21 7.16
C PRO A 107 -15.73 10.48 6.80
N PHE A 108 -15.08 9.56 6.09
CA PHE A 108 -13.67 9.64 5.70
C PHE A 108 -13.44 10.61 4.53
N PHE A 109 -14.41 10.80 3.64
CA PHE A 109 -14.27 11.70 2.49
C PHE A 109 -14.06 13.17 2.92
N GLN A 110 -14.71 13.58 4.01
CA GLN A 110 -14.51 14.91 4.61
C GLN A 110 -13.13 15.03 5.28
N LEU A 111 -12.58 13.94 5.80
CA LEU A 111 -11.26 13.93 6.43
C LEU A 111 -10.13 14.04 5.39
N PHE A 112 -10.25 13.35 4.25
CA PHE A 112 -9.31 13.47 3.14
C PHE A 112 -9.38 14.83 2.44
N LYS A 113 -10.58 15.43 2.30
CA LYS A 113 -10.72 16.80 1.74
C LYS A 113 -10.10 17.87 2.64
N ARG A 114 -10.12 17.70 3.96
CA ARG A 114 -9.63 18.70 4.93
C ARG A 114 -8.11 18.67 5.11
N ASN A 115 -7.46 17.56 4.77
CA ASN A 115 -6.01 17.39 4.90
C ASN A 115 -5.20 17.78 3.64
N LYS A 116 -5.85 18.34 2.61
CA LYS A 116 -5.16 18.81 1.38
C LYS A 116 -4.34 20.10 1.58
N LYS A 117 -4.27 20.66 2.79
CA LYS A 117 -3.63 21.96 3.08
C LYS A 117 -2.43 21.92 4.03
N ASP A 118 -2.14 20.83 4.74
CA ASP A 118 -1.01 20.81 5.69
C ASP A 118 -0.24 19.49 5.64
N SER A 119 1.02 19.57 5.20
CA SER A 119 1.99 18.48 5.15
C SER A 119 2.55 18.09 6.53
N SER A 120 2.12 18.72 7.62
CA SER A 120 2.62 18.52 8.99
C SER A 120 1.73 17.66 9.90
N GLY A 121 0.52 17.27 9.47
CA GLY A 121 -0.48 16.58 10.31
C GLY A 121 -0.67 15.07 10.06
N PHE A 122 0.32 14.41 9.45
CA PHE A 122 0.15 13.09 8.83
C PHE A 122 0.08 11.91 9.82
N ALA A 123 0.89 11.92 10.89
CA ALA A 123 0.79 10.93 11.98
C ALA A 123 -0.58 11.00 12.68
N ASP A 124 -1.13 12.20 12.82
CA ASP A 124 -2.48 12.43 13.33
C ASP A 124 -3.56 11.89 12.39
N SER A 125 -3.34 11.94 11.07
CA SER A 125 -4.23 11.35 10.07
C SER A 125 -4.20 9.81 10.14
N MET A 126 -3.04 9.20 10.39
CA MET A 126 -2.93 7.75 10.64
C MET A 126 -3.65 7.34 11.94
N LEU A 127 -3.43 8.08 13.04
CA LEU A 127 -4.14 7.82 14.30
C LEU A 127 -5.65 8.00 14.14
N LYS A 128 -6.11 8.98 13.36
CA LYS A 128 -7.54 9.13 13.04
C LYS A 128 -8.08 7.95 12.22
N LEU A 129 -7.30 7.42 11.27
CA LEU A 129 -7.70 6.27 10.46
C LEU A 129 -7.80 4.99 11.33
N VAL A 130 -6.82 4.74 12.20
CA VAL A 130 -6.87 3.66 13.19
C VAL A 130 -8.06 3.81 14.15
N ARG A 131 -8.34 5.04 14.63
CA ARG A 131 -9.47 5.33 15.53
C ARG A 131 -10.85 5.24 14.87
N THR A 132 -10.93 5.27 13.54
CA THR A 132 -12.21 5.26 12.80
C THR A 132 -12.57 3.90 12.23
N LEU A 133 -11.61 2.98 12.07
CA LEU A 133 -11.89 1.58 11.71
C LEU A 133 -12.93 0.88 12.63
N PRO A 134 -12.90 1.04 13.98
CA PRO A 134 -13.92 0.44 14.84
C PRO A 134 -15.34 0.95 14.62
N LYS A 135 -15.49 2.16 14.03
CA LYS A 135 -16.82 2.77 13.78
C LYS A 135 -17.48 2.26 12.49
N VAL A 136 -16.70 1.68 11.57
CA VAL A 136 -17.18 1.15 10.28
C VAL A 136 -17.51 -0.34 10.37
N LEU A 137 -16.99 -1.03 11.38
CA LEU A 137 -17.23 -2.45 11.66
C LEU A 137 -18.50 -2.71 12.50
N LYS A 138 -19.41 -1.73 12.62
CA LYS A 138 -20.72 -1.89 13.29
C LYS A 138 -21.83 -2.08 12.28
#